data_AF-A0A497K8X5-F1
#
_entry.id   AF-A0A497K8X5-F1
#
_cell.length_a   1.000
_cell.length_b   1.000
_cell.length_c   1.000
_cell.angle_alpha   90.00
_cell.angle_beta   90.00
_cell.angle_gamma   90.00
#
_symmetry.space_group_name_H-M   'P 1'
#
loop_
_entity.id
_entity.type
_entity.pdbx_description
1 polymer ?
#
loop_
_entity_poly.entity_id
_entity_poly.type
_entity_poly.pdbx_seq_one_letter_code
_entity_poly.pdbx_strand_id
1 'polypeptide(L)'
;MAVMESLLKGEKSLLRCGSGWANYSIQTDGHIIPCPIMNGMKDYYLGHIRNAHPLRLRKIYIGEPCTGCEIYHECGGRCLYANLIKRWPTHAYRLVCKTVKNMIESLRLALPKVEKLILERKISLKDFEHLKYNSCEVIP
;
A
#
# COMPACT_ATOMS: atom_id res chain seq x y z
N MET A 1 -5.78 2.62 -12.30
CA MET A 1 -5.16 1.49 -11.56
C MET A 1 -3.92 2.00 -10.84
N ALA A 2 -3.83 1.82 -9.52
CA ALA A 2 -2.87 2.51 -8.65
C ALA A 2 -1.39 2.41 -9.08
N VAL A 3 -0.94 1.21 -9.46
CA VAL A 3 0.46 0.99 -9.86
C VAL A 3 0.76 1.66 -11.20
N MET A 4 -0.11 1.49 -12.20
CA MET A 4 0.06 2.13 -13.51
C MET A 4 0.03 3.65 -13.41
N GLU A 5 -0.85 4.21 -12.56
CA GLU A 5 -0.87 5.66 -12.31
C GLU A 5 0.48 6.15 -11.77
N SER A 6 1.07 5.46 -10.79
CA SER A 6 2.38 5.82 -10.27
C SER A 6 3.49 5.67 -11.30
N LEU A 7 3.45 4.63 -12.15
CA LEU A 7 4.42 4.47 -13.24
C LEU A 7 4.35 5.64 -14.23
N LEU A 8 3.13 6.02 -14.65
CA LEU A 8 2.90 7.16 -15.56
C LEU A 8 3.37 8.49 -14.97
N LYS A 9 3.23 8.68 -13.65
CA LYS A 9 3.61 9.92 -12.95
C LYS A 9 5.05 9.91 -12.40
N GLY A 10 5.75 8.76 -12.44
CA GLY A 10 7.03 8.59 -11.76
C GLY A 10 6.95 8.74 -10.23
N GLU A 11 5.76 8.53 -9.64
CA GLU A 11 5.53 8.72 -8.20
C GLU A 11 6.00 7.51 -7.39
N LYS A 12 6.70 7.78 -6.29
CA LYS A 12 7.00 6.76 -5.29
C LYS A 12 5.80 6.57 -4.37
N SER A 13 5.45 5.32 -4.09
CA SER A 13 4.43 4.97 -3.12
C SER A 13 5.05 4.45 -1.82
N LEU A 14 4.44 4.81 -0.69
CA LEU A 14 4.52 4.01 0.54
C LEU A 14 3.51 2.86 0.44
N LEU A 15 3.14 2.27 1.58
CA LEU A 15 2.10 1.24 1.65
C LEU A 15 0.81 1.73 0.97
N ARG A 16 0.43 1.06 -0.12
CA ARG A 16 -0.62 1.52 -1.03
C ARG A 16 -2.00 1.57 -0.38
N CYS A 17 -2.29 0.67 0.57
CA CYS A 17 -3.53 0.72 1.35
C CYS A 17 -3.56 1.85 2.40
N GLY A 18 -2.46 2.56 2.60
CA GLY A 18 -2.34 3.67 3.56
C GLY A 18 -2.23 3.26 5.03
N SER A 19 -2.49 1.98 5.37
CA SER A 19 -2.51 1.52 6.77
C SER A 19 -1.24 1.93 7.51
N GLY A 20 -1.42 2.56 8.66
CA GLY A 20 -0.34 2.96 9.56
C GLY A 20 0.33 4.29 9.22
N TRP A 21 0.13 4.90 8.06
CA TRP A 21 0.78 6.17 7.70
C TRP A 21 -0.14 7.24 7.09
N ALA A 22 -1.20 6.82 6.41
CA ALA A 22 -2.24 7.67 5.83
C ALA A 22 -3.64 7.31 6.34
N ASN A 23 -3.88 6.01 6.59
CA ASN A 23 -5.15 5.47 7.04
C ASN A 23 -4.97 4.79 8.40
N TYR A 24 -5.93 5.03 9.29
CA TYR A 24 -6.01 4.47 10.63
C TYR A 24 -7.43 3.96 10.88
N SER A 25 -7.59 3.01 11.78
CA SER A 25 -8.89 2.53 12.22
C SER A 25 -9.15 2.91 13.67
N ILE A 26 -10.39 3.27 13.95
CA ILE A 26 -10.87 3.56 15.31
C ILE A 26 -11.71 2.37 15.75
N GLN A 27 -11.34 1.75 16.87
CA GLN A 27 -12.08 0.66 17.48
C GLN A 27 -13.34 1.18 18.18
N THR A 28 -14.27 0.28 18.50
CA THR A 28 -15.54 0.62 19.16
C THR A 28 -15.36 1.26 20.54
N ASP A 29 -14.22 1.02 21.20
CA ASP A 29 -13.87 1.63 22.47
C ASP A 29 -13.15 2.99 22.32
N GLY A 30 -12.86 3.42 21.09
CA GLY A 30 -12.20 4.69 20.79
C GLY A 30 -10.68 4.61 20.66
N HIS A 31 -10.06 3.43 20.78
CA HIS A 31 -8.63 3.26 20.49
C HIS A 31 -8.34 3.36 18.99
N ILE A 32 -7.19 3.96 18.66
CA ILE A 32 -6.73 4.15 17.28
C ILE A 32 -5.67 3.09 16.98
N ILE A 33 -5.83 2.37 15.88
CA ILE A 33 -4.94 1.29 15.43
C ILE A 33 -4.50 1.52 13.97
N PRO A 34 -3.34 0.99 13.55
CA PRO A 34 -2.80 1.24 12.20
C PRO A 34 -3.58 0.54 11.09
N CYS A 35 -4.27 -0.56 11.37
CA CYS A 35 -4.96 -1.38 10.38
C CYS A 35 -6.14 -2.12 11.05
N PRO A 36 -7.30 -2.28 10.40
CA PRO A 36 -8.46 -2.90 11.04
C PRO A 36 -8.23 -4.37 11.43
N ILE A 37 -7.34 -5.09 10.72
CA ILE A 37 -6.98 -6.48 11.06
C ILE A 37 -6.17 -6.59 12.38
N MET A 38 -5.63 -5.47 12.87
CA MET A 38 -4.84 -5.42 14.10
C MET A 38 -5.68 -5.12 15.34
N ASN A 39 -6.99 -5.38 15.27
CA ASN A 39 -7.91 -5.26 16.39
C ASN A 39 -7.43 -6.13 17.56
N GLY A 40 -7.42 -5.55 18.78
CA GLY A 40 -6.97 -6.23 19.99
C GLY A 40 -5.44 -6.35 20.15
N MET A 41 -4.64 -5.90 19.18
CA MET A 41 -3.17 -5.93 19.29
C MET A 41 -2.64 -4.68 20.00
N LYS A 42 -2.67 -4.70 21.34
CA LYS A 42 -2.36 -3.54 22.20
C LYS A 42 -1.01 -2.89 21.93
N ASP A 43 0.01 -3.66 21.56
CA ASP A 43 1.35 -3.15 21.23
C ASP A 43 1.35 -2.15 20.04
N TYR A 44 0.31 -2.22 19.21
CA TYR A 44 0.15 -1.39 18.02
C TYR A 44 -0.82 -0.23 18.22
N TYR A 45 -1.34 -0.01 19.42
CA TYR A 45 -2.23 1.11 19.68
C TYR A 45 -1.48 2.44 19.48
N LEU A 46 -2.15 3.41 18.87
CA LEU A 46 -1.58 4.70 18.48
C LEU A 46 -2.13 5.87 19.29
N GLY A 47 -3.06 5.58 20.19
CA GLY A 47 -3.73 6.55 21.06
C GLY A 47 -5.23 6.27 21.15
N HIS A 48 -5.95 7.27 21.66
CA HIS A 48 -7.40 7.22 21.79
C HIS A 48 -8.00 8.51 21.22
N ILE A 49 -9.19 8.43 20.63
CA ILE A 49 -9.87 9.60 20.02
C ILE A 49 -10.15 10.77 20.98
N ARG A 50 -9.99 10.57 22.30
CA ARG A 50 -10.28 11.59 23.33
C ARG A 50 -9.09 12.53 23.54
N ASN A 51 -7.88 12.07 23.28
CA ASN A 51 -6.64 12.78 23.64
C ASN A 51 -5.60 12.82 22.51
N ALA A 52 -5.69 11.90 21.55
CA ALA A 52 -4.77 11.87 20.42
C ALA A 52 -5.09 13.01 19.44
N HIS A 53 -4.05 13.70 18.98
CA HIS A 53 -4.19 14.70 17.92
C HIS A 53 -4.10 14.02 16.55
N PRO A 54 -5.10 14.18 15.66
CA PRO A 54 -5.19 13.40 14.41
C PRO A 54 -3.98 13.59 13.49
N LEU A 55 -3.39 14.79 13.46
CA LEU A 55 -2.20 15.08 12.64
C LEU A 55 -0.86 14.66 13.29
N ARG A 56 -0.88 14.12 14.52
CA ARG A 56 0.33 13.74 15.29
C ARG A 56 0.35 12.27 15.69
N LEU A 57 -0.47 11.44 15.04
CA LEU A 57 -0.46 9.99 15.25
C LEU A 57 0.88 9.40 14.82
N ARG A 58 1.37 8.43 15.59
CA ARG A 58 2.58 7.68 15.26
C ARG A 58 2.36 6.92 13.94
N LYS A 59 3.34 7.03 13.04
CA LYS A 59 3.34 6.26 11.80
C LYS A 59 3.96 4.88 12.01
N ILE A 60 3.34 3.85 11.44
CA ILE A 60 3.84 2.48 11.43
C ILE A 60 4.19 2.13 9.99
N TYR A 61 5.44 1.75 9.77
CA TYR A 61 5.95 1.35 8.47
C TYR A 61 6.24 -0.15 8.45
N ILE A 62 6.31 -0.70 7.25
CA ILE A 62 6.84 -2.04 7.01
C ILE A 62 8.35 -2.08 7.31
N GLY A 63 8.89 -3.29 7.47
CA GLY A 63 10.33 -3.53 7.59
C GLY A 63 10.87 -4.53 6.55
N GLU A 64 12.09 -5.00 6.81
CA GLU A 64 12.78 -5.97 5.97
C GLU A 64 11.99 -7.28 5.80
N PRO A 65 12.00 -7.88 4.58
CA PRO A 65 12.91 -7.60 3.46
C PRO A 65 12.40 -6.53 2.46
N CYS A 66 11.28 -5.86 2.76
CA CYS A 66 10.62 -4.99 1.78
C CYS A 66 11.36 -3.66 1.59
N THR A 67 11.96 -3.12 2.65
CA THR A 67 12.68 -1.84 2.62
C THR A 67 13.94 -1.88 1.76
N GLY A 68 14.58 -3.04 1.61
CA GLY A 68 15.68 -3.27 0.67
C GLY A 68 15.26 -3.79 -0.73
N CYS A 69 13.96 -3.92 -1.02
CA CYS A 69 13.49 -4.48 -2.29
C CYS A 69 13.53 -3.47 -3.44
N GLU A 70 13.96 -3.94 -4.61
CA GLU A 70 14.17 -3.13 -5.81
C GLU A 70 12.89 -2.51 -6.40
N ILE A 71 11.74 -3.12 -6.13
CA ILE A 71 10.41 -2.64 -6.55
C ILE A 71 9.62 -2.01 -5.40
N TYR A 72 10.28 -1.65 -4.29
CA TYR A 72 9.57 -1.21 -3.08
C TYR A 72 8.65 -0.01 -3.35
N HIS A 73 9.10 0.98 -4.10
CA HIS A 73 8.32 2.20 -4.33
C HIS A 73 7.13 1.98 -5.28
N GLU A 74 7.18 0.96 -6.13
CA GLU A 74 6.07 0.53 -6.96
C GLU A 74 5.10 -0.37 -6.19
N CYS A 75 5.64 -1.31 -5.40
CA CYS A 75 4.89 -2.30 -4.63
C CYS A 75 4.22 -1.70 -3.38
N GLY A 76 4.88 -0.78 -2.70
CA GLY A 76 4.49 -0.26 -1.39
C GLY A 76 4.63 -1.25 -0.23
N GLY A 77 5.05 -2.49 -0.48
CA GLY A 77 5.20 -3.53 0.57
C GLY A 77 3.91 -4.27 0.95
N ARG A 78 2.85 -4.12 0.15
CA ARG A 78 1.55 -4.81 0.28
C ARG A 78 0.84 -4.62 1.63
N CYS A 79 0.86 -5.65 2.48
CA CYS A 79 0.07 -5.70 3.71
C CYS A 79 0.96 -5.44 4.93
N LEU A 80 0.64 -4.36 5.67
CA LEU A 80 1.33 -3.99 6.91
C LEU A 80 1.36 -5.15 7.91
N TYR A 81 0.19 -5.73 8.19
CA TYR A 81 0.04 -6.82 9.14
C TYR A 81 0.87 -8.05 8.75
N ALA A 82 0.82 -8.45 7.48
CA ALA A 82 1.56 -9.61 7.01
C ALA A 82 3.08 -9.39 7.08
N ASN A 83 3.54 -8.16 6.81
CA ASN A 83 4.96 -7.80 6.90
C ASN A 83 5.46 -7.78 8.35
N LEU A 84 4.67 -7.25 9.28
CA LEU A 84 5.07 -7.12 10.69
C LEU A 84 4.94 -8.42 11.47
N ILE A 85 3.83 -9.16 11.29
CA ILE A 85 3.52 -10.33 12.13
C ILE A 85 4.12 -11.62 11.55
N LYS A 86 4.45 -11.66 10.25
CA LYS A 86 5.20 -12.76 9.61
C LYS A 86 4.66 -14.17 9.93
N ARG A 87 3.32 -14.34 9.90
CA ARG A 87 2.65 -15.60 10.28
C ARG A 87 2.88 -16.77 9.33
N TRP A 88 3.38 -16.53 8.12
CA TRP A 88 3.65 -17.59 7.14
C TRP A 88 5.15 -17.94 7.09
N PRO A 89 5.51 -19.15 6.64
CA PRO A 89 6.90 -19.45 6.35
C PRO A 89 7.42 -18.55 5.21
N THR A 90 8.72 -18.24 5.25
CA THR A 90 9.38 -17.32 4.30
C THR A 90 9.13 -17.66 2.83
N HIS A 91 9.00 -18.94 2.47
CA HIS A 91 8.74 -19.35 1.09
C HIS A 91 7.36 -18.89 0.59
N ALA A 92 6.33 -18.87 1.44
CA ALA A 92 5.01 -18.40 1.06
C ALA A 92 5.03 -16.90 0.76
N TYR A 93 5.72 -16.10 1.58
CA TYR A 93 5.93 -14.68 1.30
C TYR A 93 6.65 -14.44 -0.02
N ARG A 94 7.69 -15.24 -0.32
CA ARG A 94 8.42 -15.15 -1.60
C ARG A 94 7.53 -15.44 -2.81
N LEU A 95 6.60 -16.40 -2.70
CA LEU A 95 5.64 -16.68 -3.78
C LEU A 95 4.76 -15.46 -4.07
N VAL A 96 4.19 -14.82 -3.04
CA VAL A 96 3.37 -13.62 -3.25
C VAL A 96 4.23 -12.43 -3.70
N CYS A 97 5.48 -12.31 -3.27
CA CYS A 97 6.38 -11.30 -3.82
C CYS A 97 6.66 -11.54 -5.32
N LYS A 98 6.78 -12.81 -5.75
CA LYS A 98 6.99 -13.16 -7.15
C LYS A 98 5.79 -12.76 -8.02
N THR A 99 4.56 -12.95 -7.55
CA THR A 99 3.36 -12.54 -8.31
C THR A 99 3.32 -11.02 -8.48
N VAL A 100 3.62 -10.26 -7.43
CA VAL A 100 3.67 -8.78 -7.52
C VAL A 100 4.80 -8.28 -8.39
N LYS A 101 5.99 -8.88 -8.34
CA LYS A 101 7.09 -8.58 -9.28
C LYS A 101 6.63 -8.80 -10.72
N ASN A 102 6.02 -9.95 -11.00
CA ASN A 102 5.50 -10.25 -12.34
C ASN A 102 4.44 -9.24 -12.80
N MET A 103 3.52 -8.84 -11.92
CA MET A 103 2.53 -7.80 -12.23
C MET A 103 3.22 -6.47 -12.58
N ILE A 104 4.15 -5.99 -11.76
CA ILE A 104 4.85 -4.71 -11.99
C ILE A 104 5.65 -4.75 -13.30
N GLU A 105 6.39 -5.83 -13.57
CA GLU A 105 7.12 -5.98 -14.84
C GLU A 105 6.17 -5.99 -16.04
N SER A 106 5.04 -6.69 -15.95
CA SER A 106 4.02 -6.69 -17.02
C SER A 106 3.47 -5.28 -17.28
N LEU A 107 3.31 -4.47 -16.23
CA LEU A 107 2.88 -3.09 -16.37
C LEU A 107 3.96 -2.18 -16.95
N ARG A 108 5.22 -2.37 -16.57
CA ARG A 108 6.37 -1.65 -17.17
C ARG A 108 6.46 -1.95 -18.67
N LEU A 109 6.26 -3.20 -19.09
CA LEU A 109 6.22 -3.58 -20.51
C LEU A 109 5.04 -2.94 -21.26
N ALA A 110 3.90 -2.78 -20.60
CA ALA A 110 2.72 -2.13 -21.18
C ALA A 110 2.79 -0.60 -21.18
N LEU A 111 3.65 0.00 -20.34
CA LEU A 111 3.72 1.45 -20.12
C LEU A 111 3.88 2.26 -21.42
N PRO A 112 4.81 1.94 -22.36
CA PRO A 112 4.96 2.71 -23.59
C PRO A 112 3.70 2.70 -24.47
N LYS A 113 2.96 1.59 -24.46
CA LYS A 113 1.69 1.47 -25.18
C LYS A 113 0.62 2.38 -24.55
N VAL A 114 0.55 2.42 -23.22
CA VAL A 114 -0.38 3.28 -22.48
C VAL A 114 -0.06 4.76 -22.75
N GLU A 115 1.22 5.15 -22.68
CA GLU A 115 1.66 6.52 -22.99
C GLU A 115 1.27 6.92 -24.42
N LYS A 116 1.49 6.03 -25.40
CA LYS A 116 1.05 6.26 -26.79
C LYS A 116 -0.46 6.48 -26.89
N LEU A 117 -1.28 5.70 -26.19
CA LEU A 117 -2.74 5.86 -26.21
C LEU A 117 -3.19 7.18 -25.57
N ILE A 118 -2.46 7.66 -24.55
CA ILE A 118 -2.69 8.98 -23.94
C ILE A 118 -2.33 10.09 -24.94
N LEU A 119 -1.20 9.97 -25.63
CA LEU A 119 -0.77 10.93 -26.66
C LEU A 119 -1.78 11.00 -27.83
N GLU A 120 -2.31 9.85 -28.25
CA GLU A 120 -3.37 9.73 -29.25
C GLU A 120 -4.75 10.19 -28.74
N ARG A 121 -4.86 10.61 -27.48
CA ARG A 121 -6.11 11.04 -26.81
C ARG A 121 -7.22 9.98 -26.82
N LYS A 122 -6.87 8.70 -26.91
CA LYS A 122 -7.82 7.57 -26.82
C LYS A 122 -8.21 7.27 -25.39
N ILE A 123 -7.30 7.55 -24.45
CA ILE A 123 -7.49 7.48 -23.01
C ILE A 123 -6.85 8.74 -22.38
N SER A 124 -7.15 9.01 -21.12
CA SER A 124 -6.62 10.13 -20.36
C SER A 124 -5.85 9.68 -19.11
N LEU A 125 -4.98 10.54 -18.58
CA LEU A 125 -4.34 10.29 -17.27
C LEU A 125 -5.36 10.13 -16.13
N LYS A 126 -6.52 10.80 -16.24
CA LYS A 126 -7.59 10.73 -15.24
C LYS A 126 -8.23 9.35 -15.17
N ASP A 127 -8.18 8.58 -16.25
CA ASP A 127 -8.72 7.21 -16.30
C ASP A 127 -7.97 6.26 -15.36
N PHE A 128 -6.77 6.65 -14.90
CA PHE A 128 -5.97 5.88 -13.96
C PHE A 128 -6.17 6.29 -12.50
N GLU A 129 -6.80 7.44 -12.24
CA GLU A 129 -7.07 7.96 -10.90
C GLU A 129 -7.93 6.99 -10.09
N HIS A 130 -7.65 6.91 -8.78
CA HIS A 130 -8.37 6.05 -7.85
C HIS A 130 -8.46 6.73 -6.48
N LEU A 131 -9.44 6.29 -5.68
CA LEU A 131 -9.60 6.76 -4.31
C LEU A 131 -8.42 6.27 -3.45
N LYS A 132 -7.69 7.22 -2.85
CA LYS A 132 -6.49 6.95 -2.04
C LYS A 132 -6.78 6.73 -0.54
N TYR A 133 -8.00 7.04 -0.07
CA TYR A 133 -8.36 7.07 1.36
C TYR A 133 -9.31 5.96 1.83
N ASN A 134 -9.72 5.03 0.94
CA ASN A 134 -10.61 3.90 1.26
C ASN A 134 -10.10 2.57 0.69
N SER A 135 -8.79 2.47 0.50
CA SER A 135 -8.20 1.42 -0.32
C SER A 135 -8.03 0.14 0.50
N CYS A 136 -9.06 -0.71 0.51
CA CYS A 136 -8.79 -2.14 0.52
C CYS A 136 -7.92 -2.41 -0.71
N GLU A 137 -6.67 -2.77 -0.51
CA GLU A 137 -5.78 -3.07 -1.61
C GLU A 137 -6.20 -4.41 -2.22
N VAL A 138 -7.03 -4.33 -3.27
CA VAL A 138 -7.39 -5.49 -4.09
C VAL A 138 -6.32 -5.63 -5.17
N ILE A 139 -5.23 -6.31 -4.83
CA ILE A 139 -4.25 -6.79 -5.81
C ILE A 139 -4.70 -8.18 -6.28
N PRO A 140 -4.77 -8.43 -7.59
CA PRO A 140 -5.06 -9.77 -8.12
C PRO A 140 -4.06 -10.84 -7.68
#